data_AF-A0A6V7WU13-F1
#
_entry.id   AF-A0A6V7WU13-F1
#
_cell.length_a   1.000
_cell.length_b   1.000
_cell.length_c   1.000
_cell.angle_alpha   90.00
_cell.angle_beta   90.00
_cell.angle_gamma   90.00
#
_symmetry.space_group_name_H-M   'P 1'
#
loop_
_entity.id
_entity.type
_entity.pdbx_description
1 polymer ?
#
loop_
_entity_poly.entity_id
_entity_poly.type
_entity_poly.pdbx_seq_one_letter_code
_entity_poly.pdbx_strand_id
1 'polypeptide(L)'
;MWDIAPEFGAAIVFAEHRYYGESLPFGNETYSNVSTMAYLSSEQALGDFAVLIKYLKEKRIYNATKKAVVSFGGSYGGMLTAWMRIKYPHLIVGFV
;
A
#
# COMPACT_ATOMS: atom_id res chain seq x y z
N MET A 1 5.72 -2.51 14.44
CA MET A 1 5.26 -1.21 13.89
C MET A 1 4.91 -0.24 15.01
N TRP A 2 3.94 -0.56 15.86
CA TRP A 2 3.52 0.30 16.97
C TRP A 2 4.62 0.59 17.99
N ASP A 3 5.49 -0.39 18.29
CA ASP A 3 6.56 -0.20 19.28
C ASP A 3 7.67 0.76 18.79
N ILE A 4 8.01 0.70 17.50
CA ILE A 4 9.12 1.47 16.92
C ILE A 4 8.71 2.82 16.35
N ALA A 5 7.45 2.98 15.90
CA ALA A 5 7.01 4.23 15.27
C ALA A 5 7.20 5.48 16.17
N PRO A 6 6.97 5.42 17.50
CA PRO A 6 7.25 6.54 18.40
C PRO A 6 8.73 6.98 18.37
N GLU A 7 9.67 6.04 18.28
CA GLU A 7 11.12 6.35 18.22
C GLU A 7 11.50 7.16 16.99
N PHE A 8 10.78 6.95 15.87
CA PHE A 8 10.99 7.66 14.62
C PHE A 8 10.06 8.86 14.42
N GLY A 9 9.12 9.10 15.35
CA GLY A 9 8.03 10.06 15.15
C GLY A 9 7.22 9.78 13.87
N ALA A 10 7.04 8.50 13.54
CA ALA A 10 6.49 8.07 12.27
C ALA A 10 4.95 7.97 12.29
N ALA A 11 4.32 8.36 11.19
CA ALA A 11 2.92 8.02 10.94
C ALA A 11 2.80 6.54 10.56
N ILE A 12 1.79 5.85 11.09
CA ILE A 12 1.47 4.46 10.72
C ILE A 12 0.26 4.48 9.78
N VAL A 13 0.37 3.74 8.68
CA VAL A 13 -0.68 3.59 7.67
C VAL A 13 -0.82 2.11 7.34
N PHE A 14 -2.02 1.57 7.51
CA PHE A 14 -2.39 0.26 7.00
C PHE A 14 -3.22 0.46 5.73
N ALA A 15 -2.68 0.05 4.59
CA ALA A 15 -3.37 0.09 3.32
C ALA A 15 -4.01 -1.27 3.06
N GLU A 16 -5.34 -1.29 2.95
CA GLU A 16 -6.07 -2.50 2.62
C GLU A 16 -5.87 -2.86 1.14
N HIS A 17 -5.71 -4.14 0.86
CA HIS A 17 -5.49 -4.64 -0.50
C HIS A 17 -6.83 -4.65 -1.25
N ARG A 18 -6.83 -4.25 -2.53
CA ARG A 18 -8.02 -4.39 -3.40
C ARG A 18 -8.58 -5.82 -3.34
N TYR A 19 -9.91 -5.96 -3.36
CA TYR A 19 -10.63 -7.23 -3.20
C TYR A 19 -10.49 -7.88 -1.81
N TYR A 20 -10.15 -7.12 -0.77
CA TYR A 20 -10.20 -7.61 0.61
C TYR A 20 -10.90 -6.58 1.49
N GLY A 21 -11.59 -7.06 2.52
CA GLY A 21 -12.32 -6.22 3.46
C GLY A 21 -13.35 -5.34 2.76
N GLU A 22 -13.23 -4.03 2.93
CA GLU A 22 -14.13 -3.02 2.38
C GLU A 22 -13.62 -2.46 1.04
N SER A 23 -12.38 -2.78 0.67
CA SER A 23 -11.71 -2.32 -0.56
C SER A 23 -12.16 -3.12 -1.79
N LEU A 24 -13.45 -2.98 -2.14
CA LEU A 24 -14.12 -3.73 -3.21
C LEU A 24 -14.31 -2.85 -4.46
N PRO A 25 -13.53 -3.04 -5.54
CA PRO A 25 -13.55 -2.14 -6.70
C PRO A 25 -14.92 -2.01 -7.40
N PHE A 26 -15.77 -3.04 -7.28
CA PHE A 26 -17.11 -3.07 -7.87
C PHE A 26 -18.20 -3.29 -6.81
N GLY A 27 -17.92 -3.00 -5.53
CA GLY A 27 -18.85 -3.24 -4.42
C GLY A 27 -19.29 -4.71 -4.37
N ASN A 28 -20.60 -4.96 -4.26
CA ASN A 28 -21.17 -6.31 -4.19
C ASN A 28 -20.88 -7.16 -5.45
N GLU A 29 -20.61 -6.52 -6.59
CA GLU A 29 -20.34 -7.20 -7.87
C GLU A 29 -18.86 -7.56 -8.05
N THR A 30 -18.02 -7.30 -7.06
CA THR A 30 -16.56 -7.49 -7.13
C THR A 30 -16.16 -8.93 -7.50
N TYR A 31 -16.96 -9.92 -7.10
CA TYR A 31 -16.69 -11.34 -7.37
C TYR A 31 -17.70 -11.98 -8.33
N SER A 32 -18.55 -11.19 -9.01
CA SER A 32 -19.66 -11.76 -9.76
C SER A 32 -19.25 -12.42 -11.08
N ASN A 33 -18.11 -12.05 -11.68
CA ASN A 33 -17.62 -12.66 -12.92
C ASN A 33 -16.12 -12.44 -13.16
N VAL A 34 -15.59 -13.11 -14.20
CA VAL A 34 -14.16 -13.05 -14.57
C VAL A 34 -13.73 -11.62 -14.93
N SER A 35 -14.60 -10.83 -15.56
CA SER A 35 -14.27 -9.45 -15.92
C SER A 35 -14.12 -8.54 -14.70
N THR A 36 -14.97 -8.71 -13.68
CA THR A 36 -14.82 -7.97 -12.42
C THR A 36 -13.65 -8.47 -11.58
N MET A 37 -13.30 -9.75 -11.66
CA MET A 37 -12.12 -10.30 -10.97
C MET A 37 -10.79 -10.06 -11.70
N ALA A 38 -10.81 -9.64 -12.97
CA ALA A 38 -9.61 -9.46 -13.79
C ALA A 38 -8.62 -8.41 -13.22
N TYR A 39 -9.06 -7.53 -12.32
CA TYR A 39 -8.21 -6.52 -11.69
C TYR A 39 -7.63 -6.94 -10.33
N LEU A 40 -7.87 -8.18 -9.89
CA LEU A 40 -7.24 -8.77 -8.71
C LEU A 40 -5.86 -9.32 -9.08
N SER A 41 -4.85 -8.46 -9.07
CA SER A 41 -3.45 -8.86 -9.24
C SER A 41 -2.53 -8.11 -8.29
N SER A 42 -1.34 -8.67 -8.06
CA SER A 42 -0.29 -8.01 -7.27
C SER A 42 0.17 -6.70 -7.91
N GLU A 43 0.37 -6.65 -9.22
CA GLU A 43 0.81 -5.44 -9.94
C GLU A 43 -0.16 -4.28 -9.73
N GLN A 44 -1.44 -4.60 -9.80
CA GLN A 44 -2.54 -3.69 -9.56
C GLN A 44 -2.57 -3.18 -8.10
N ALA A 45 -2.40 -4.07 -7.12
CA ALA A 45 -2.29 -3.68 -5.70
C ALA A 45 -1.04 -2.82 -5.40
N LEU A 46 0.10 -3.14 -6.01
CA LEU A 46 1.31 -2.30 -5.92
C LEU A 46 1.05 -0.91 -6.51
N GLY A 47 0.29 -0.84 -7.60
CA GLY A 47 -0.18 0.42 -8.20
C GLY A 47 -1.05 1.24 -7.24
N ASP A 48 -1.97 0.60 -6.52
CA ASP A 48 -2.79 1.28 -5.50
C ASP A 48 -1.93 1.87 -4.39
N PHE A 49 -0.99 1.09 -3.86
CA PHE A 49 -0.09 1.55 -2.81
C PHE A 49 0.79 2.71 -3.29
N ALA A 50 1.27 2.67 -4.54
CA ALA A 50 2.03 3.76 -5.12
C ALA A 50 1.22 5.07 -5.19
N VAL A 51 -0.03 5.00 -5.67
CA VAL A 51 -0.94 6.16 -5.72
C VAL A 51 -1.30 6.64 -4.31
N LEU A 52 -1.57 5.73 -3.39
CA LEU A 52 -1.91 6.05 -2.00
C LEU A 52 -0.75 6.76 -1.30
N ILE A 53 0.49 6.27 -1.43
CA ILE A 53 1.68 6.93 -0.86
C ILE A 53 1.78 8.37 -1.36
N LYS A 54 1.62 8.57 -2.68
CA LYS A 54 1.66 9.91 -3.28
C LYS A 54 0.56 10.81 -2.71
N TYR A 55 -0.68 10.33 -2.67
CA TYR A 55 -1.82 11.06 -2.10
C TYR A 55 -1.56 11.44 -0.64
N LEU A 56 -1.06 10.51 0.18
CA LEU A 56 -0.80 10.77 1.59
C LEU A 56 0.27 11.84 1.78
N LYS A 57 1.38 11.75 1.03
CA LYS A 57 2.49 12.71 1.12
C LYS A 57 2.14 14.10 0.60
N GLU A 58 1.28 14.19 -0.41
CA GLU A 58 0.96 15.45 -1.08
C GLU A 58 -0.29 16.14 -0.52
N LYS A 59 -1.26 15.37 -0.01
CA LYS A 59 -2.62 15.87 0.26
C LYS A 59 -3.11 15.61 1.67
N ARG A 60 -2.66 14.54 2.35
CA ARG A 60 -3.27 14.12 3.62
C ARG A 60 -2.40 14.40 4.84
N ILE A 61 -1.11 14.08 4.79
CA ILE A 61 -0.20 14.17 5.93
C ILE A 61 0.59 15.47 5.83
N TYR A 62 0.49 16.30 6.86
CA TYR A 62 1.18 17.59 6.91
C TYR A 62 2.70 17.43 6.82
N ASN A 63 3.34 18.24 5.96
CA ASN A 63 4.79 18.26 5.76
C ASN A 63 5.42 16.89 5.42
N ALA A 64 4.68 16.03 4.69
CA ALA A 64 5.11 14.67 4.36
C ALA A 64 5.81 14.53 2.99
N THR A 65 5.80 15.55 2.13
CA THR A 65 6.29 15.48 0.74
C THR A 65 7.71 14.91 0.62
N LYS A 66 8.62 15.29 1.55
CA LYS A 66 10.02 14.83 1.57
C LYS A 66 10.29 13.74 2.61
N LYS A 67 9.28 13.24 3.32
CA LYS A 67 9.47 12.21 4.36
C LYS A 67 9.71 10.84 3.72
N ALA A 68 10.57 10.05 4.36
CA ALA A 68 10.85 8.69 3.95
C ALA A 68 9.64 7.79 4.24
N VAL A 69 9.48 6.74 3.44
CA VAL A 69 8.44 5.71 3.61
C VAL A 69 9.13 4.36 3.68
N VAL A 70 8.84 3.59 4.72
CA VAL A 70 9.27 2.19 4.87
C VAL A 70 8.02 1.32 4.82
N SER A 71 8.05 0.27 4.00
CA SER A 71 6.93 -0.64 3.83
C SER A 71 7.06 -1.84 4.77
N PHE A 72 5.97 -2.28 5.40
CA PHE A 72 5.96 -3.43 6.32
C PHE A 72 4.96 -4.47 5.84
N GLY A 73 5.34 -5.75 5.84
CA GLY A 73 4.42 -6.83 5.50
C GLY A 73 4.90 -8.21 5.92
N GLY A 74 3.96 -9.09 6.25
CA GLY A 74 4.22 -10.51 6.55
C GLY A 74 3.49 -11.43 5.57
N SER A 75 4.02 -12.63 5.35
CA SER A 75 3.47 -13.59 4.37
C SER A 75 3.37 -12.97 2.97
N TYR A 76 2.24 -13.09 2.28
CA TYR A 76 1.99 -12.41 1.00
C TYR A 76 2.20 -10.88 1.10
N GLY A 77 1.88 -10.26 2.25
CA GLY A 77 2.20 -8.86 2.50
C GLY A 77 3.71 -8.57 2.40
N GLY A 78 4.56 -9.48 2.88
CA GLY A 78 6.02 -9.34 2.77
C GLY A 78 6.52 -9.47 1.32
N MET A 79 5.86 -10.32 0.52
CA MET A 79 6.12 -10.36 -0.93
C MET A 79 5.79 -9.02 -1.59
N LEU A 80 4.64 -8.43 -1.23
CA LEU A 80 4.23 -7.12 -1.75
C LEU A 80 5.20 -6.00 -1.35
N THR A 81 5.72 -5.98 -0.12
CA THR A 81 6.67 -4.93 0.31
C THR A 81 8.02 -5.07 -0.39
N ALA A 82 8.50 -6.31 -0.57
CA ALA A 82 9.69 -6.59 -1.36
C ALA A 82 9.52 -6.15 -2.82
N TRP A 83 8.38 -6.48 -3.44
CA TRP A 83 8.09 -6.07 -4.81
C TRP A 83 7.86 -4.55 -4.94
N MET A 84 7.27 -3.89 -3.95
CA MET A 84 7.20 -2.42 -3.91
C MET A 84 8.60 -1.82 -3.97
N ARG A 85 9.58 -2.38 -3.25
CA ARG A 85 10.95 -1.85 -3.28
C ARG A 85 11.61 -2.06 -4.64
N ILE A 86 11.35 -3.20 -5.29
CA ILE A 86 11.89 -3.53 -6.62
C ILE A 86 11.27 -2.65 -7.71
N LYS A 87 9.93 -2.48 -7.70
CA LYS A 87 9.19 -1.81 -8.77
C LYS A 87 9.04 -0.30 -8.57
N TYR A 88 8.96 0.16 -7.32
CA TYR A 88 8.79 1.57 -6.96
C TYR A 88 9.88 2.05 -5.98
N PRO A 89 11.19 1.89 -6.30
CA PRO A 89 12.28 2.28 -5.41
C PRO A 89 12.34 3.79 -5.12
N HIS A 90 11.65 4.60 -5.93
CA HIS A 90 11.53 6.05 -5.74
C HIS A 90 10.45 6.45 -4.72
N LEU A 91 9.57 5.53 -4.31
CA LEU A 91 8.48 5.81 -3.35
C LEU A 91 8.79 5.33 -1.93
N ILE A 92 9.45 4.18 -1.78
CA ILE A 92 9.82 3.62 -0.48
C ILE A 92 11.34 3.45 -0.37
N VAL A 93 11.92 3.76 0.78
CA VAL A 93 13.38 3.68 1.01
C VAL A 93 13.85 2.29 1.41
N GLY A 94 12.95 1.46 1.94
CA GLY A 94 13.22 0.10 2.40
C GLY A 94 11.92 -0.63 2.74
N PHE A 95 12.06 -1.91 3.09
CA PHE A 95 10.96 -2.76 3.51
C PHE A 95 11.38 -3.71 4.63
N VAL A 96 10.39 -4.17 5.40
CA VAL A 96 10.49 -5.23 6.41
C VAL A 96 9.38 -6.24 6.18
#